data_AF-A0A7S2CZ50-F1
#
_entry.id   AF-A0A7S2CZ50-F1
#
_cell.length_a   1.000
_cell.length_b   1.000
_cell.length_c   1.000
_cell.angle_alpha   90.00
_cell.angle_beta   90.00
_cell.angle_gamma   90.00
#
_symmetry.space_group_name_H-M   'P 1'
#
loop_
_entity.id
_entity.type
_entity.pdbx_description
1 polymer ?
#
loop_
_entity_poly.entity_id
_entity_poly.type
_entity_poly.pdbx_seq_one_letter_code
_entity_poly.pdbx_strand_id
1 'polypeptide(L)'
;GSSSPPAFALPRPGGAVGRAMLHRLPQYLTYQSGRSHFLKVFFKLSDGGVAETVFVRGAASTPQGPARHTVCISSQLGCRRGCSHCSSGMRPFTRDLTCSEMLGQVAAFAVGHE
;
A
#
# COMPACT_ATOMS: atom_id res chain seq x y z
N GLY A 1 27.29 -5.95 3.62
CA GLY A 1 26.66 -7.18 4.11
C GLY A 1 25.18 -7.11 3.80
N SER A 2 24.73 -7.89 2.81
CA SER A 2 23.35 -7.95 2.34
C SER A 2 22.49 -8.79 3.29
N SER A 3 21.97 -8.17 4.35
CA SER A 3 20.92 -8.80 5.14
C SER A 3 19.58 -8.58 4.43
N SER A 4 19.14 -9.59 3.68
CA SER A 4 17.74 -9.69 3.25
C SER A 4 16.84 -9.61 4.50
N PRO A 5 15.86 -8.69 4.55
CA PRO A 5 14.98 -8.59 5.71
C PRO A 5 14.13 -9.86 5.82
N PRO A 6 13.75 -10.28 7.06
CA PRO A 6 12.97 -11.49 7.27
C PRO A 6 11.61 -11.38 6.59
N ALA A 7 11.25 -12.41 5.81
CA ALA A 7 9.95 -12.52 5.16
C ALA A 7 8.86 -12.77 6.21
N PHE A 8 8.24 -11.69 6.71
CA PHE A 8 7.01 -11.81 7.49
C PHE A 8 5.88 -12.19 6.53
N ALA A 9 5.20 -13.30 6.80
CA ALA A 9 4.13 -13.82 5.94
C ALA A 9 2.99 -12.80 5.85
N LEU A 10 2.53 -12.59 4.61
CA LEU A 10 1.44 -11.68 4.28
C LEU A 10 0.17 -12.02 5.08
N PRO A 11 -0.65 -11.01 5.44
CA PRO A 11 -2.04 -11.26 5.79
C PRO A 11 -2.72 -12.01 4.63
N ARG A 12 -3.32 -13.17 4.91
CA ARG A 12 -4.10 -13.90 3.90
C ARG A 12 -5.45 -13.20 3.75
N PRO A 13 -5.88 -12.81 2.54
CA PRO A 13 -7.22 -12.26 2.39
C PRO A 13 -8.25 -13.33 2.78
N GLY A 14 -9.15 -13.01 3.71
CA GLY A 14 -10.28 -13.87 4.04
C GLY A 14 -11.23 -14.03 2.84
N GLY A 15 -11.48 -15.28 2.43
CA GLY A 15 -12.54 -15.62 1.46
C GLY A 15 -12.14 -15.69 -0.03
N ALA A 16 -12.94 -16.45 -0.79
CA ALA A 16 -12.70 -16.76 -2.21
C ALA A 16 -12.74 -15.54 -3.15
N VAL A 17 -13.50 -14.50 -2.79
CA VAL A 17 -13.66 -13.27 -3.58
C VAL A 17 -12.38 -12.42 -3.58
N GLY A 18 -11.66 -12.38 -2.45
CA GLY A 18 -10.38 -11.66 -2.36
C GLY A 18 -9.30 -12.27 -3.26
N ARG A 19 -9.28 -13.60 -3.38
CA ARG A 19 -8.31 -14.33 -4.22
C ARG A 19 -8.48 -14.10 -5.72
N ALA A 20 -9.71 -14.02 -6.21
CA ALA A 20 -10.00 -13.88 -7.65
C ALA A 20 -9.75 -12.46 -8.18
N MET A 21 -10.00 -11.43 -7.37
CA MET A 21 -9.83 -10.03 -7.78
C MET A 21 -8.35 -9.61 -7.87
N LEU A 22 -7.46 -10.29 -7.14
CA LEU A 22 -6.02 -9.98 -7.06
C LEU A 22 -5.19 -10.44 -8.27
N HIS A 23 -5.69 -11.34 -9.12
CA HIS A 23 -4.91 -11.89 -10.24
C HIS A 23 -4.58 -10.89 -11.37
N ARG A 24 -5.27 -9.74 -11.40
CA ARG A 24 -5.00 -8.61 -12.32
C ARG A 24 -4.50 -7.35 -11.59
N LEU A 25 -4.28 -7.43 -10.28
CA LEU A 25 -3.85 -6.29 -9.47
C LEU A 25 -2.31 -6.22 -9.39
N PRO A 26 -1.76 -5.01 -9.19
CA PRO A 26 -0.31 -4.81 -9.21
C PRO A 26 0.43 -5.73 -8.23
N GLN A 27 1.54 -6.32 -8.70
CA GLN A 27 2.33 -7.28 -7.92
C GLN A 27 3.04 -6.58 -6.76
N TYR A 28 2.94 -7.14 -5.56
CA TYR A 28 3.46 -6.53 -4.34
C TYR A 28 4.97 -6.74 -4.22
N LEU A 29 5.75 -5.66 -4.22
CA LEU A 29 7.19 -5.68 -3.94
C LEU A 29 7.44 -5.11 -2.55
N THR A 30 7.85 -5.97 -1.62
CA THR A 30 8.49 -5.59 -0.35
C THR A 30 7.58 -4.99 0.73
N TYR A 31 7.82 -5.49 1.96
CA TYR A 31 7.25 -5.07 3.23
C TYR A 31 8.34 -4.38 4.07
N GLN A 32 8.03 -3.22 4.66
CA GLN A 32 8.88 -2.63 5.71
C GLN A 32 8.03 -2.23 6.91
N SER A 33 8.36 -2.77 8.08
CA SER A 33 7.89 -2.26 9.37
C SER A 33 9.06 -2.11 10.33
N GLY A 34 9.30 -0.87 10.77
CA GLY A 34 10.17 -0.57 11.93
C GLY A 34 9.38 -0.23 13.19
N ARG A 35 8.03 -0.16 13.11
CA ARG A 35 7.10 0.17 14.21
C ARG A 35 5.80 -0.60 13.99
N SER A 36 5.29 -1.27 15.03
CA SER A 36 4.16 -2.21 14.97
C SER A 36 2.90 -1.64 14.29
N HIS A 37 2.65 -0.33 14.35
CA HIS A 37 1.41 0.27 13.86
C HIS A 37 1.38 0.58 12.36
N PHE A 38 2.51 0.46 11.65
CA PHE A 38 2.61 0.83 10.23
C PHE A 38 3.03 -0.35 9.35
N LEU A 39 2.38 -0.46 8.20
CA LEU A 39 2.64 -1.44 7.16
C LEU A 39 2.78 -0.70 5.84
N LYS A 40 4.00 -0.65 5.31
CA LYS A 40 4.31 -0.04 4.01
C LYS A 40 4.47 -1.14 2.95
N VAL A 41 3.81 -0.94 1.82
CA VAL A 41 3.70 -1.89 0.73
C VAL A 41 3.94 -1.17 -0.59
N PHE A 42 4.72 -1.77 -1.49
CA PHE A 42 4.85 -1.27 -2.86
C PHE A 42 4.13 -2.17 -3.86
N PHE A 43 3.55 -1.54 -4.86
CA PHE A 43 2.73 -2.13 -5.91
C PHE A 43 3.40 -1.91 -7.26
N LYS A 44 3.83 -2.98 -7.90
CA LYS A 44 4.35 -2.98 -9.27
C LYS A 44 3.19 -2.93 -10.25
N LEU A 45 3.08 -1.80 -10.94
CA LEU A 45 2.08 -1.50 -11.95
C LEU A 45 2.40 -2.24 -13.27
N SER A 46 1.42 -2.29 -14.18
CA SER A 46 1.55 -3.03 -15.45
C SER A 46 2.64 -2.49 -16.37
N ASP A 47 2.97 -1.21 -16.24
CA ASP A 47 4.05 -0.52 -16.97
C ASP A 47 5.41 -0.61 -16.25
N GLY A 48 5.50 -1.39 -15.17
CA GLY A 48 6.70 -1.51 -14.35
C GLY A 48 6.90 -0.35 -13.36
N GLY A 49 6.03 0.65 -13.35
CA GLY A 49 5.98 1.69 -12.33
C GLY A 49 5.74 1.10 -10.94
N VAL A 50 6.10 1.85 -9.90
CA VAL A 50 5.92 1.41 -8.51
C VAL A 50 5.14 2.47 -7.73
N ALA A 51 3.95 2.09 -7.25
CA ALA A 51 3.13 2.86 -6.33
C ALA A 51 3.38 2.41 -4.88
N GLU A 52 3.26 3.34 -3.94
CA GLU A 52 3.43 3.06 -2.51
C GLU A 52 2.09 3.21 -1.79
N THR A 53 1.80 2.29 -0.86
CA THR A 53 0.64 2.36 0.02
C THR A 53 1.09 2.13 1.45
N VAL A 54 0.50 2.87 2.38
CA VAL A 54 0.77 2.73 3.81
C VAL A 54 -0.53 2.42 4.54
N PHE A 55 -0.55 1.31 5.26
CA PHE A 55 -1.59 0.98 6.20
C PHE A 55 -1.16 1.38 7.61
N VAL A 56 -2.02 2.14 8.28
CA VAL A 56 -1.86 2.57 9.67
C VAL A 56 -2.93 1.87 10.51
N ARG A 57 -2.48 1.06 11.45
CA ARG A 57 -3.37 0.43 12.42
C ARG A 57 -3.80 1.46 13.45
N GLY A 58 -5.11 1.60 13.64
CA GLY A 58 -5.66 2.38 14.74
C GLY A 58 -5.18 1.84 16.08
N ALA A 59 -4.97 2.73 17.05
CA ALA A 59 -4.82 2.32 18.44
C ALA A 59 -6.12 1.66 18.93
N ALA A 60 -6.02 0.86 19.99
CA ALA A 60 -7.17 0.20 20.61
C ALA A 60 -8.32 1.18 20.87
N SER A 61 -9.55 0.66 20.92
CA SER A 61 -10.78 1.43 21.10
C SER A 61 -10.61 2.54 22.14
N THR A 62 -10.80 3.78 21.72
CA THR A 62 -10.73 4.94 22.61
C THR A 62 -12.14 5.27 23.11
N PRO A 63 -12.31 6.13 24.13
CA PRO A 63 -13.62 6.60 24.56
C PRO A 63 -14.45 7.28 23.46
N GLN A 64 -13.82 7.66 22.34
CA GLN A 64 -14.43 8.32 21.19
C GLN A 64 -14.91 7.34 20.10
N GLY A 65 -14.70 6.03 20.27
CA GLY A 65 -15.24 5.00 19.36
C GLY A 65 -14.28 3.85 19.04
N PRO A 66 -14.66 2.97 18.09
CA PRO A 66 -13.84 1.83 17.70
C PRO A 66 -12.51 2.27 17.06
N ALA A 67 -11.52 1.36 17.10
CA ALA A 67 -10.24 1.57 16.46
C ALA A 67 -10.42 1.91 14.96
N ARG A 68 -9.81 3.00 14.52
CA ARG A 68 -9.85 3.44 13.12
C ARG A 68 -8.56 3.08 12.41
N HIS A 69 -8.68 2.26 11.37
CA HIS A 69 -7.57 1.97 10.47
C HIS A 69 -7.54 3.00 9.33
N THR A 70 -6.35 3.37 8.88
CA THR A 70 -6.15 4.31 7.78
C THR A 70 -5.34 3.66 6.68
N VAL A 71 -5.77 3.81 5.43
CA VAL A 71 -4.99 3.43 4.24
C VAL A 71 -4.62 4.69 3.48
N CYS A 72 -3.33 4.94 3.31
CA CYS A 72 -2.80 5.99 2.45
C CYS A 72 -2.49 5.40 1.08
N ILE A 73 -3.19 5.86 0.04
CA ILE A 73 -2.99 5.41 -1.34
C ILE A 73 -2.24 6.45 -2.18
N SER A 74 -1.51 5.98 -3.19
CA SER A 74 -0.98 6.80 -4.26
C SER A 74 -2.04 7.04 -5.33
N SER A 75 -2.02 8.23 -5.95
CA SER A 75 -2.88 8.60 -7.08
C SER A 75 -2.10 8.91 -8.37
N GLN A 76 -0.78 9.07 -8.28
CA GLN A 76 0.10 9.41 -9.39
C GLN A 76 1.39 8.58 -9.34
N LEU A 77 1.98 8.35 -10.51
CA LEU A 77 3.35 7.86 -10.64
C LEU A 77 4.29 9.05 -10.82
N GLY A 78 5.07 9.35 -9.78
CA GLY A 78 5.72 10.67 -9.62
C GLY A 78 4.72 11.74 -9.19
N CYS A 79 5.15 13.01 -9.04
CA CYS A 79 4.26 14.07 -8.59
C CYS A 79 4.44 15.36 -9.41
N ARG A 80 3.34 15.87 -9.99
CA ARG A 80 3.35 17.08 -10.82
C ARG A 80 3.68 18.36 -10.04
N ARG A 81 3.48 18.34 -8.71
CA ARG A 81 3.73 19.50 -7.85
C ARG A 81 5.21 19.78 -7.62
N GLY A 82 6.08 18.77 -7.75
CA GLY A 82 7.53 18.98 -7.73
C GLY A 82 8.10 19.55 -6.41
N CYS A 83 7.47 19.29 -5.26
CA CYS A 83 7.97 19.80 -3.98
C CYS A 83 9.34 19.18 -3.64
N SER A 84 10.37 20.01 -3.47
CA SER A 84 11.75 19.57 -3.18
C SER A 84 11.89 18.75 -1.89
N HIS A 85 11.04 19.03 -0.90
CA HIS A 85 11.05 18.34 0.39
C HIS A 85 10.26 17.02 0.39
N CYS A 86 9.60 16.67 -0.72
CA CYS A 86 8.78 15.48 -0.82
C CYS A 86 9.47 14.42 -1.69
N SER A 87 9.60 13.18 -1.19
CA SER A 87 10.25 12.10 -1.94
C SER A 87 9.60 11.84 -3.31
N SER A 88 8.27 11.88 -3.41
CA SER A 88 7.57 11.78 -4.69
C SER A 88 7.66 13.06 -5.53
N GLY A 89 7.86 14.22 -4.90
CA GLY A 89 8.09 15.50 -5.57
C GLY A 89 9.46 15.62 -6.22
N MET A 90 10.47 14.90 -5.72
CA MET A 90 11.78 14.76 -6.38
C MET A 90 11.74 13.85 -7.61
N ARG A 91 10.69 13.04 -7.77
CA ARG A 91 10.52 12.17 -8.94
C ARG A 91 9.74 12.90 -10.04
N PRO A 92 10.18 12.83 -11.31
CA PRO A 92 9.41 13.39 -12.42
C PRO A 92 7.99 12.81 -12.46
N PHE A 93 7.01 13.67 -12.72
CA PHE A 93 5.66 13.21 -13.02
C PHE A 93 5.68 12.36 -14.30
N THR A 94 5.08 11.18 -14.22
CA THR A 94 4.94 10.28 -15.37
C THR A 94 3.49 10.27 -15.86
N ARG A 95 2.56 9.82 -15.02
CA ARG A 95 1.12 9.75 -15.31
C ARG A 95 0.28 9.67 -14.04
N ASP A 96 -1.02 9.86 -14.19
CA ASP A 96 -2.00 9.54 -13.16
C ASP A 96 -2.23 8.01 -13.11
N LEU A 97 -2.59 7.51 -11.94
CA LEU A 97 -2.96 6.10 -11.79
C LEU A 97 -4.39 5.88 -12.28
N THR A 98 -4.62 4.71 -12.87
CA THR A 98 -5.97 4.27 -13.25
C THR A 98 -6.80 3.96 -12.00
N CYS A 99 -8.13 4.02 -12.14
CA CYS A 99 -9.03 3.64 -11.04
C CYS A 99 -8.75 2.22 -10.52
N SER A 100 -8.43 1.28 -11.41
CA SER A 100 -8.09 -0.10 -11.01
C SER A 100 -6.78 -0.18 -10.21
N GLU A 101 -5.78 0.63 -10.54
CA GLU A 101 -4.52 0.69 -9.77
C GLU A 101 -4.73 1.32 -8.40
N MET A 102 -5.59 2.33 -8.27
CA MET A 102 -5.95 2.92 -6.98
C MET A 102 -6.81 1.95 -6.14
N LEU A 103 -7.82 1.31 -6.75
CA LEU A 103 -8.65 0.31 -6.08
C LEU A 103 -7.85 -0.91 -5.66
N GLY A 104 -6.83 -1.32 -6.41
CA GLY A 104 -5.92 -2.40 -6.02
C GLY A 104 -5.19 -2.13 -4.70
N GLN A 105 -4.82 -0.87 -4.46
CA GLN A 105 -4.20 -0.45 -3.20
C GLN A 105 -5.18 -0.55 -2.03
N VAL A 106 -6.44 -0.19 -2.22
CA VAL A 106 -7.49 -0.31 -1.19
C VAL A 106 -7.85 -1.77 -0.94
N ALA A 107 -8.07 -2.54 -2.01
CA ALA A 107 -8.49 -3.93 -1.95
C ALA A 107 -7.49 -4.81 -1.19
N ALA A 108 -6.19 -4.49 -1.25
CA ALA A 108 -5.16 -5.17 -0.48
C ALA A 108 -5.40 -5.16 1.04
N PHE A 109 -6.15 -4.18 1.56
CA PHE A 109 -6.42 -3.97 2.99
C PHE A 109 -7.91 -4.02 3.36
N ALA A 110 -8.81 -4.05 2.38
CA ALA A 110 -10.26 -4.06 2.60
C ALA A 110 -10.83 -5.47 2.83
N VAL A 111 -10.13 -6.52 2.39
CA VAL A 111 -10.54 -7.90 2.60
C VAL A 111 -9.98 -8.36 3.94
N GLY A 112 -10.87 -8.65 4.90
CA GLY A 112 -10.57 -8.91 6.31
C GLY A 112 -9.23 -9.60 6.55
N HIS A 113 -8.39 -8.93 7.35
CA HIS A 113 -7.18 -9.51 7.91
C HIS A 113 -7.56 -10.15 9.24
N GLU A 114 -7.64 -11.48 9.27
CA GLU A 114 -7.69 -12.26 10.51
C GLU A 114 -6.26 -12.58 10.99
#